data_AF-A0A6S6QVY4-F1
#
_entry.id   AF-A0A6S6QVY4-F1
#
_cell.length_a   1.000
_cell.length_b   1.000
_cell.length_c   1.000
_cell.angle_alpha   90.00
_cell.angle_beta   90.00
_cell.angle_gamma   90.00
#
_symmetry.space_group_name_H-M   'P 1'
#
loop_
_entity.id
_entity.type
_entity.pdbx_description
1 polymer ?
#
loop_
_entity_poly.entity_id
_entity_poly.type
_entity_poly.pdbx_seq_one_letter_code
_entity_poly.pdbx_strand_id
1 'polypeptide(L)'
;MSNPRRNDVYRAIDSERDYQDAGRGNAKRHEGQPEMTPGEYILCMEKCLADARTAWYAPDGGVACLDHIRKVSALGVASMELYGAPLRV
;
A
#
# COMPACT_ATOMS: atom_id res chain seq x y z
N MET A 1 -9.68 16.58 -15.23
CA MET A 1 -9.22 15.19 -15.40
C MET A 1 -10.42 14.27 -15.26
N SER A 2 -10.53 13.21 -16.06
CA SER A 2 -11.54 12.18 -15.87
C SER A 2 -11.17 11.30 -14.67
N ASN A 3 -12.15 10.89 -13.87
CA ASN A 3 -11.90 9.94 -12.78
C ASN A 3 -11.41 8.59 -13.35
N PRO A 4 -10.42 7.93 -12.72
CA PRO A 4 -9.97 6.62 -13.15
C PRO A 4 -11.10 5.60 -13.03
N ARG A 5 -11.13 4.63 -13.95
CA ARG A 5 -12.07 3.49 -13.84
C ARG A 5 -11.57 2.55 -12.75
N ARG A 6 -12.47 1.75 -12.16
CA ARG A 6 -12.13 0.78 -11.11
C ARG A 6 -10.96 -0.14 -11.52
N ASN A 7 -10.95 -0.62 -12.77
CA ASN A 7 -9.88 -1.46 -13.28
C ASN A 7 -8.52 -0.74 -13.32
N ASP A 8 -8.51 0.56 -13.61
CA ASP A 8 -7.27 1.35 -13.61
C ASP A 8 -6.71 1.50 -12.19
N VAL A 9 -7.60 1.64 -11.19
CA VAL A 9 -7.22 1.68 -9.76
C VAL A 9 -6.63 0.36 -9.29
N TYR A 10 -7.28 -0.78 -9.63
CA TYR A 10 -6.73 -2.09 -9.25
C TYR A 10 -5.40 -2.37 -9.93
N ARG A 11 -5.24 -2.03 -11.21
CA ARG A 11 -3.92 -2.13 -11.89
C ARG A 11 -2.83 -1.32 -11.20
N ALA A 12 -3.16 -0.15 -10.65
CA ALA A 12 -2.20 0.63 -9.89
C ALA A 12 -1.80 -0.09 -8.58
N ILE A 13 -2.77 -0.66 -7.87
CA ILE A 13 -2.51 -1.45 -6.65
C ILE A 13 -1.65 -2.67 -6.97
N ASP A 14 -1.97 -3.42 -8.03
CA ASP A 14 -1.20 -4.59 -8.48
C ASP A 14 0.26 -4.20 -8.78
N SER A 15 0.49 -3.07 -9.47
CA SER A 15 1.85 -2.61 -9.77
C SER A 15 2.67 -2.25 -8.52
N GLU A 16 2.03 -1.77 -7.45
CA GLU A 16 2.68 -1.52 -6.17
C GLU A 16 2.96 -2.84 -5.44
N ARG A 17 2.05 -3.82 -5.55
CA ARG A 17 2.25 -5.16 -4.99
C ARG A 17 3.43 -5.87 -5.67
N ASP A 18 3.55 -5.79 -6.99
CA ASP A 18 4.71 -6.29 -7.75
C ASP A 18 6.02 -5.64 -7.27
N TYR A 19 6.00 -4.34 -7.01
CA TYR A 19 7.16 -3.61 -6.48
C TYR A 19 7.57 -4.10 -5.09
N GLN A 20 6.58 -4.39 -4.24
CA GLN A 20 6.78 -4.91 -2.90
C GLN A 20 7.29 -6.36 -2.91
N ASP A 21 6.76 -7.22 -3.78
CA ASP A 21 7.22 -8.61 -3.95
C ASP A 21 8.65 -8.71 -4.47
N ALA A 22 9.02 -7.77 -5.34
CA ALA A 22 10.40 -7.65 -5.79
C ALA A 22 11.35 -7.17 -4.67
N GLY A 23 10.86 -6.85 -3.46
CA GLY A 23 11.66 -6.45 -2.31
C GLY A 23 12.46 -5.16 -2.55
N ARG A 24 11.90 -4.22 -3.33
CA ARG A 24 12.62 -3.01 -3.78
C ARG A 24 12.45 -1.84 -2.82
N GLY A 25 13.50 -1.00 -2.70
CA GLY A 25 13.48 0.22 -1.89
C GLY A 25 12.93 -0.02 -0.49
N ASN A 26 11.88 0.71 -0.10
CA ASN A 26 11.27 0.61 1.23
C ASN A 26 10.52 -0.72 1.48
N ALA A 27 10.32 -1.57 0.47
CA ALA A 27 9.75 -2.90 0.63
C ALA A 27 10.83 -3.98 0.86
N LYS A 28 12.11 -3.61 0.81
CA LYS A 28 13.20 -4.55 1.08
C LYS A 28 13.15 -4.98 2.55
N ARG A 29 12.91 -6.27 2.78
CA ARG A 29 13.03 -6.87 4.11
C ARG A 29 14.50 -6.96 4.53
N HIS A 30 14.75 -6.82 5.83
CA HIS A 30 16.07 -7.12 6.36
C HIS A 30 16.32 -8.64 6.28
N GLU A 31 17.56 -9.04 5.98
CA GLU A 31 17.91 -10.45 5.87
C GLU A 31 17.58 -11.19 7.18
N GLY A 32 16.95 -12.36 7.03
CA GLY A 32 16.54 -13.20 8.16
C GLY A 32 15.28 -12.73 8.91
N GLN A 33 14.62 -11.63 8.50
CA GLN A 33 13.33 -11.27 9.09
C GLN A 33 12.23 -12.25 8.65
N PRO A 34 11.37 -12.69 9.59
CA PRO A 34 10.21 -13.50 9.26
C PRO A 34 9.19 -12.71 8.43
N GLU A 35 8.16 -13.40 7.94
CA GLU A 35 7.01 -12.72 7.36
C GLU A 35 6.34 -11.80 8.38
N MET A 36 5.86 -10.65 7.90
CA MET A 36 5.17 -9.68 8.74
C MET A 36 3.85 -10.25 9.26
N THR A 37 3.61 -10.11 10.55
CA THR A 37 2.34 -10.38 11.21
C THR A 37 1.26 -9.37 10.79
N PRO A 38 -0.05 -9.66 11.01
CA PRO A 38 -1.11 -8.69 10.72
C PRO A 38 -0.93 -7.35 11.46
N GLY A 39 -0.39 -7.38 12.68
CA GLY A 39 -0.09 -6.17 13.46
C GLY A 39 0.99 -5.31 12.81
N GLU A 40 2.04 -5.92 12.26
CA GLU A 40 3.10 -5.19 11.55
C GLU A 40 2.58 -4.59 10.24
N TYR A 41 1.69 -5.28 9.53
CA TYR A 41 0.99 -4.69 8.37
C TYR A 41 0.20 -3.44 8.75
N ILE A 42 -0.52 -3.45 9.87
CA ILE A 42 -1.25 -2.28 10.38
C ILE A 42 -0.29 -1.13 10.66
N LEU A 43 0.83 -1.38 11.34
CA LEU A 43 1.84 -0.34 11.63
C LEU A 43 2.40 0.29 10.34
N CYS A 44 2.68 -0.52 9.31
CA CYS A 44 3.13 0.00 8.01
C CYS A 44 2.04 0.83 7.32
N MET A 45 0.78 0.41 7.39
CA MET A 45 -0.36 1.17 6.85
C MET A 45 -0.52 2.51 7.58
N GLU A 46 -0.44 2.53 8.91
CA GLU A 46 -0.51 3.75 9.72
C GLU A 46 0.60 4.74 9.33
N LYS A 47 1.83 4.25 9.15
CA LYS A 47 2.94 5.08 8.67
C LYS A 47 2.64 5.68 7.29
N CYS A 48 2.15 4.87 6.35
CA CYS A 48 1.81 5.35 5.01
C CYS A 48 0.67 6.37 5.04
N LEU A 49 -0.35 6.17 5.89
CA LEU A 49 -1.43 7.14 6.07
C LEU A 49 -0.96 8.45 6.69
N ALA A 50 -0.04 8.40 7.65
CA ALA A 50 0.57 9.59 8.23
C ALA A 50 1.38 10.38 7.19
N ASP A 51 2.08 9.69 6.30
CA ASP A 51 2.81 10.30 5.19
C ASP A 51 1.86 10.87 4.14
N ALA A 52 0.76 10.17 3.81
CA ALA A 52 -0.29 10.67 2.92
C ALA A 52 -0.86 11.99 3.43
N ARG A 53 -1.18 12.06 4.73
CA ARG A 53 -1.69 13.27 5.38
C ARG A 53 -0.68 14.42 5.33
N THR A 54 0.59 14.13 5.57
CA THR A 54 1.67 15.12 5.47
C THR A 54 1.82 15.63 4.05
N ALA A 55 1.83 14.72 3.06
CA ALA A 55 1.94 15.06 1.65
C ALA A 55 0.76 15.92 1.18
N TRP A 56 -0.47 15.57 1.58
CA TRP A 56 -1.67 16.34 1.24
C TRP A 56 -1.63 17.79 1.71
N TYR A 57 -0.98 18.06 2.85
CA TYR A 57 -0.88 19.40 3.41
C TYR A 57 0.05 20.32 2.60
N ALA A 58 0.93 19.76 1.76
CA ALA A 58 1.78 20.54 0.89
C ALA A 58 1.00 21.15 -0.30
N PRO A 59 1.40 22.32 -0.82
CA PRO A 59 0.89 22.83 -2.09
C PRO A 59 1.03 21.78 -3.19
N ASP A 60 -0.04 21.53 -3.95
CA ASP A 60 -0.12 20.51 -5.01
C ASP A 60 0.15 19.05 -4.54
N GLY A 61 0.05 18.79 -3.24
CA GLY A 61 0.32 17.50 -2.60
C GLY A 61 -0.66 16.37 -2.92
N GLY A 62 -1.65 16.60 -3.79
CA GLY A 62 -2.68 15.63 -4.14
C GLY A 62 -2.14 14.35 -4.75
N VAL A 63 -1.22 14.45 -5.71
CA VAL A 63 -0.63 13.27 -6.36
C VAL A 63 0.22 12.47 -5.36
N ALA A 64 1.05 13.15 -4.57
CA ALA A 64 1.88 12.52 -3.56
C ALA A 64 1.04 11.83 -2.46
N CYS A 65 -0.07 12.44 -2.05
CA CYS A 65 -1.03 11.81 -1.14
C CYS A 65 -1.57 10.48 -1.71
N LEU A 66 -1.96 10.47 -2.98
CA LEU A 66 -2.47 9.27 -3.66
C LEU A 66 -1.42 8.16 -3.78
N ASP A 67 -0.14 8.49 -3.96
CA ASP A 67 0.94 7.51 -3.95
C ASP A 67 1.04 6.76 -2.62
N HIS A 68 0.85 7.45 -1.51
CA HIS A 68 0.82 6.82 -0.19
C HIS A 68 -0.45 5.99 0.04
N ILE A 69 -1.60 6.44 -0.46
CA ILE A 69 -2.86 5.66 -0.39
C ILE A 69 -2.73 4.36 -1.21
N ARG A 70 -2.06 4.39 -2.37
CA ARG A 70 -1.77 3.18 -3.15
C ARG A 70 -0.97 2.17 -2.32
N LYS A 71 0.05 2.61 -1.57
CA LYS A 71 0.86 1.76 -0.69
C LYS A 71 0.04 1.12 0.42
N VAL A 72 -0.84 1.88 1.08
CA VAL A 72 -1.78 1.36 2.09
C VAL A 72 -2.64 0.26 1.50
N SER A 73 -3.19 0.50 0.31
CA SER A 73 -4.06 -0.47 -0.38
C SER A 73 -3.30 -1.76 -0.72
N ALA A 74 -2.08 -1.64 -1.25
CA ALA A 74 -1.22 -2.79 -1.54
C ALA A 74 -0.80 -3.57 -0.29
N LEU A 75 -0.53 -2.90 0.83
CA LEU A 75 -0.28 -3.55 2.12
C LEU A 75 -1.52 -4.31 2.63
N GLY A 76 -2.72 -3.76 2.41
CA GLY A 76 -3.98 -4.44 2.72
C GLY A 76 -4.14 -5.74 1.92
N VAL A 77 -3.86 -5.69 0.61
CA VAL A 77 -3.82 -6.88 -0.25
C VAL A 77 -2.79 -7.88 0.26
N ALA A 78 -1.55 -7.45 0.49
CA ALA A 78 -0.47 -8.30 0.99
C ALA A 78 -0.83 -9.04 2.29
N SER A 79 -1.49 -8.34 3.23
CA SER A 79 -1.96 -8.95 4.48
C SER A 79 -3.03 -10.01 4.22
N MET A 80 -3.99 -9.74 3.34
CA MET A 80 -5.05 -10.68 2.99
C MET A 80 -4.55 -11.88 2.16
N GLU A 81 -3.50 -11.71 1.36
CA GLU A 81 -2.83 -12.82 0.64
C GLU A 81 -2.24 -13.84 1.62
N LEU A 82 -1.64 -13.37 2.72
CA LEU A 82 -1.00 -14.24 3.73
C LEU A 82 -1.99 -14.80 4.75
N TYR A 83 -2.97 -14.01 5.17
CA TYR A 83 -3.84 -14.33 6.31
C TYR A 83 -5.30 -14.62 5.93
N GLY A 84 -5.64 -14.48 4.64
CA GLY A 84 -6.96 -14.75 4.09
C GLY A 84 -7.78 -13.49 3.82
N ALA A 85 -8.65 -13.58 2.81
CA ALA A 85 -9.55 -12.53 2.36
C ALA A 85 -11.01 -13.01 2.48
N PRO A 86 -11.66 -12.91 3.66
CA PRO A 86 -13.03 -13.38 3.81
C PRO A 86 -13.99 -12.55 2.95
N LEU A 87 -14.80 -13.23 2.13
CA LEU A 87 -15.84 -12.57 1.34
C LEU A 87 -16.97 -12.08 2.24
N ARG A 88 -17.49 -10.88 1.94
CA ARG A 88 -18.76 -10.42 2.49
C ARG A 88 -19.88 -11.03 1.67
N VAL A 89 -20.68 -11.90 2.29
CA VAL A 89 -21.90 -12.50 1.72
C VAL A 89 -23.12 -11.62 1.95
#